data_AF-A0A220QME3-F1
#
_entry.id   AF-A0A220QME3-F1
#
_cell.length_a   1.000
_cell.length_b   1.000
_cell.length_c   1.000
_cell.angle_alpha   90.00
_cell.angle_beta   90.00
_cell.angle_gamma   90.00
#
_symmetry.space_group_name_H-M   'P 1'
#
loop_
_entity.id
_entity.type
_entity.pdbx_description
1 polymer ?
#
loop_
_entity_poly.entity_id
_entity_poly.type
_entity_poly.pdbx_seq_one_letter_code
_entity_poly.pdbx_strand_id
1 'polypeptide(L)'
;VIISRLQEFPPKSKLDSNIYGNQNSTITREQIEDKLDGLTVDEAIKANSLYILNHHDTLMPYLRRINTTTNTKTYASRTLLFLQDDGTLKLLAIELSLPHPDGDQFGAVSKVFTPSDQGVEGSIWQLAKAYAAVNDSGVHQLVSHWLNTHTVIEPFVIATNRQLSVLHPIHKLLLPHFRDTMNINALARQILINGGGLLEFTVFPAKYSMEMSSIIYKDWVFPEQALPADLIKRGVAVEDSSSPHGVRLLIQDYPYAVDGLEIWSAIKSWVTEYCNCYYKSDDAVQKDT
;
A
#
# COMPACT_ATOMS: atom_id res chain seq x y z
N VAL A 1 -1.35 -5.33 1.94
CA VAL A 1 -2.05 -4.11 2.38
C VAL A 1 -2.21 -3.04 1.29
N ILE A 2 -1.93 -3.33 0.01
CA ILE A 2 -1.98 -2.33 -1.08
C ILE A 2 -3.19 -2.52 -2.00
N ILE A 3 -3.68 -3.75 -2.14
CA ILE A 3 -4.84 -4.04 -3.01
C ILE A 3 -6.03 -3.16 -2.65
N SER A 4 -6.67 -2.63 -3.69
CA SER A 4 -7.85 -1.78 -3.57
C SER A 4 -8.92 -2.22 -4.55
N ARG A 5 -10.18 -1.94 -4.24
CA ARG A 5 -11.30 -2.20 -5.16
C ARG A 5 -11.23 -1.23 -6.32
N LEU A 6 -11.42 -1.75 -7.53
CA LEU A 6 -11.52 -0.93 -8.73
C LEU A 6 -12.91 -0.28 -8.78
N GLN A 7 -12.94 1.05 -8.86
CA GLN A 7 -14.20 1.82 -8.84
C GLN A 7 -14.63 2.31 -10.23
N GLU A 8 -13.70 2.45 -11.16
CA GLU A 8 -13.95 2.91 -12.53
C GLU A 8 -13.02 2.20 -13.52
N PHE A 9 -13.46 2.11 -14.76
CA PHE A 9 -12.70 1.49 -15.84
C PHE A 9 -12.69 2.38 -17.11
N PRO A 10 -11.54 2.54 -17.78
CA PRO A 10 -10.22 2.03 -17.40
C PRO A 10 -9.69 2.74 -16.12
N PRO A 11 -8.75 2.12 -15.37
CA PRO A 11 -8.13 2.78 -14.22
C PRO A 11 -7.55 4.15 -14.60
N LYS A 12 -7.91 5.20 -13.86
CA LYS A 12 -7.37 6.56 -14.08
C LYS A 12 -6.16 6.84 -13.19
N SER A 13 -5.32 7.76 -13.66
CA SER A 13 -4.21 8.31 -12.88
C SER A 13 -4.64 9.59 -12.17
N LYS A 14 -4.06 9.85 -10.99
CA LYS A 14 -4.18 11.08 -10.23
C LYS A 14 -2.99 12.03 -10.44
N LEU A 15 -2.03 11.66 -11.28
CA LEU A 15 -0.90 12.53 -11.62
C LEU A 15 -1.39 13.78 -12.35
N ASP A 16 -0.71 14.91 -12.11
CA ASP A 16 -1.03 16.18 -12.79
C ASP A 16 -0.78 16.03 -14.30
N SER A 17 -1.86 16.08 -15.07
CA SER A 17 -1.83 15.90 -16.52
C SER A 17 -1.11 17.05 -17.24
N ASN A 18 -0.94 18.21 -16.61
CA ASN A 18 -0.13 19.29 -17.17
C ASN A 18 1.37 18.98 -17.11
N ILE A 19 1.79 18.14 -16.15
CA ILE A 19 3.19 17.75 -15.95
C ILE A 19 3.49 16.44 -16.66
N TYR A 20 2.59 15.46 -16.55
CA TYR A 20 2.82 14.09 -16.99
C TYR A 20 1.99 13.68 -18.21
N GLY A 21 1.19 14.58 -18.80
CA GLY A 21 0.31 14.24 -19.92
C GLY A 21 -0.78 13.21 -19.56
N ASN A 22 -1.26 12.46 -20.55
CA ASN A 22 -2.25 11.40 -20.30
C ASN A 22 -1.59 10.18 -19.66
N GLN A 23 -2.02 9.85 -18.45
CA GLN A 23 -1.50 8.75 -17.62
C GLN A 23 -2.57 7.67 -17.34
N ASN A 24 -3.74 7.77 -17.98
CA ASN A 24 -4.81 6.79 -17.84
C ASN A 24 -4.41 5.43 -18.42
N SER A 25 -4.93 4.37 -17.82
CA SER A 25 -4.62 3.00 -18.23
C SER A 25 -5.07 2.71 -19.67
N THR A 26 -4.26 1.89 -20.34
CA THR A 26 -4.49 1.39 -21.71
C THR A 26 -5.14 0.00 -21.73
N ILE A 27 -5.45 -0.58 -20.56
CA ILE A 27 -6.18 -1.84 -20.48
C ILE A 27 -7.59 -1.65 -21.04
N THR A 28 -7.97 -2.47 -22.02
CA THR A 28 -9.28 -2.39 -22.67
C THR A 28 -10.24 -3.44 -22.14
N ARG A 29 -11.55 -3.25 -22.39
CA ARG A 29 -12.59 -4.19 -21.95
C ARG A 29 -12.43 -5.54 -22.64
N GLU A 30 -12.14 -5.51 -23.93
CA GLU A 30 -11.97 -6.70 -24.78
C GLU A 30 -10.83 -7.60 -24.30
N GLN A 31 -9.83 -7.04 -23.59
CA GLN A 31 -8.69 -7.81 -23.07
C GLN A 31 -9.04 -8.64 -21.82
N ILE A 32 -10.12 -8.28 -21.10
CA ILE A 32 -10.42 -8.85 -19.78
C ILE A 32 -11.82 -9.44 -19.64
N GLU A 33 -12.81 -9.01 -20.44
CA GLU A 33 -14.22 -9.42 -20.28
C GLU A 33 -14.44 -10.93 -20.42
N ASP A 34 -13.64 -11.60 -21.25
CA ASP A 34 -13.66 -13.06 -21.42
C ASP A 34 -13.26 -13.84 -20.16
N LYS A 35 -12.72 -13.16 -19.14
CA LYS A 35 -12.17 -13.76 -17.91
C LYS A 35 -12.95 -13.40 -16.64
N LEU A 36 -14.10 -12.72 -16.77
CA LEU A 36 -14.94 -12.25 -15.67
C LEU A 36 -16.16 -13.16 -15.40
N ASP A 37 -16.03 -14.45 -15.72
CA ASP A 37 -17.05 -15.48 -15.47
C ASP A 37 -18.45 -15.10 -16.01
N GLY A 38 -18.48 -14.48 -17.19
CA GLY A 38 -19.69 -14.08 -17.90
C GLY A 38 -20.23 -12.69 -17.56
N LEU A 39 -19.60 -11.97 -16.62
CA LEU A 39 -19.93 -10.58 -16.31
C LEU A 39 -19.27 -9.60 -17.29
N THR A 40 -19.96 -8.50 -17.58
CA THR A 40 -19.30 -7.31 -18.15
C THR A 40 -18.44 -6.62 -17.09
N VAL A 41 -17.49 -5.77 -17.51
CA VAL A 41 -16.66 -4.99 -16.58
C VAL A 41 -17.52 -4.13 -15.63
N ASP A 42 -18.60 -3.53 -16.12
CA ASP A 42 -19.45 -2.66 -15.29
C ASP A 42 -20.25 -3.46 -14.25
N GLU A 43 -20.70 -4.66 -14.61
CA GLU A 43 -21.34 -5.59 -13.67
C GLU A 43 -20.35 -6.05 -12.60
N ALA A 44 -19.13 -6.40 -12.97
CA ALA A 44 -18.10 -6.82 -12.03
C ALA A 44 -17.67 -5.69 -11.07
N ILE A 45 -17.58 -4.43 -11.54
CA ILE A 45 -17.37 -3.27 -10.65
C ILE A 45 -18.54 -3.12 -9.66
N LYS A 46 -19.78 -3.17 -10.14
CA LYS A 46 -20.99 -3.05 -9.29
C LYS A 46 -21.09 -4.18 -8.27
N ALA A 47 -20.66 -5.39 -8.65
CA ALA A 47 -20.59 -6.55 -7.78
C ALA A 47 -19.44 -6.49 -6.76
N ASN A 48 -18.56 -5.49 -6.83
CA ASN A 48 -17.33 -5.39 -6.02
C ASN A 48 -16.35 -6.57 -6.24
N SER A 49 -16.32 -7.13 -7.45
CA SER A 49 -15.45 -8.26 -7.79
C SER A 49 -14.20 -7.85 -8.58
N LEU A 50 -14.02 -6.58 -8.96
CA LEU A 50 -12.80 -6.08 -9.58
C LEU A 50 -11.89 -5.34 -8.61
N TYR A 51 -10.61 -5.69 -8.63
CA TYR A 51 -9.57 -5.17 -7.75
C TYR A 51 -8.32 -4.78 -8.54
N ILE A 52 -7.49 -3.94 -7.94
CA ILE A 52 -6.26 -3.43 -8.54
C ILE A 52 -5.13 -3.32 -7.53
N LEU A 53 -3.94 -3.75 -7.94
CA LEU A 53 -2.66 -3.32 -7.36
C LEU A 53 -2.12 -2.20 -8.26
N ASN A 54 -2.23 -0.95 -7.80
CA ASN A 54 -1.89 0.22 -8.59
C ASN A 54 -0.60 0.86 -8.06
N HIS A 55 0.54 0.48 -8.63
CA HIS A 55 1.84 1.09 -8.33
C HIS A 55 2.18 2.23 -9.28
N HIS A 56 1.30 2.54 -10.24
CA HIS A 56 1.64 3.43 -11.34
C HIS A 56 1.98 4.85 -10.90
N ASP A 57 1.06 5.50 -10.19
CA ASP A 57 1.20 6.92 -9.83
C ASP A 57 2.34 7.13 -8.83
N THR A 58 2.60 6.13 -7.99
CA THR A 58 3.71 6.12 -7.04
C THR A 58 5.06 6.09 -7.75
N LEU A 59 5.17 5.36 -8.87
CA LEU A 59 6.45 5.08 -9.52
C LEU A 59 6.74 5.96 -10.73
N MET A 60 5.72 6.34 -11.50
CA MET A 60 5.87 7.09 -12.75
C MET A 60 6.74 8.37 -12.59
N PRO A 61 6.60 9.20 -11.53
CA PRO A 61 7.44 10.37 -11.33
C PRO A 61 8.95 10.08 -11.20
N TYR A 62 9.32 8.86 -10.83
CA TYR A 62 10.71 8.45 -10.61
C TYR A 62 11.28 7.61 -11.75
N LEU A 63 10.43 7.02 -12.60
CA LEU A 63 10.85 6.02 -13.58
C LEU A 63 11.94 6.51 -14.51
N ARG A 64 11.84 7.75 -15.04
CA ARG A 64 12.86 8.29 -15.94
C ARG A 64 14.21 8.37 -15.26
N ARG A 65 14.26 8.93 -14.04
CA ARG A 65 15.50 9.07 -13.24
C ARG A 65 16.09 7.71 -12.90
N ILE A 66 15.28 6.76 -12.44
CA ILE A 66 15.72 5.40 -12.14
C ILE A 66 16.31 4.77 -13.41
N ASN A 67 15.53 4.67 -14.48
CA ASN A 67 15.93 3.92 -15.68
C ASN A 67 17.13 4.55 -16.42
N THR A 68 17.41 5.84 -16.26
CA THR A 68 18.52 6.52 -16.95
C THR A 68 19.79 6.66 -16.11
N THR A 69 19.68 6.78 -14.79
CA THR A 69 20.84 7.14 -13.93
C THR A 69 21.30 6.02 -13.00
N THR A 70 20.66 4.85 -13.08
CA THR A 70 21.02 3.66 -12.29
C THR A 70 21.19 2.45 -13.22
N ASN A 71 21.74 1.37 -12.66
CA ASN A 71 21.85 0.08 -13.35
C ASN A 71 20.54 -0.73 -13.31
N THR A 72 19.46 -0.19 -12.73
CA THR A 72 18.15 -0.85 -12.65
C THR A 72 17.29 -0.44 -13.85
N LYS A 73 16.36 -1.31 -14.23
CA LYS A 73 15.33 -1.04 -15.24
C LYS A 73 14.01 -1.56 -14.72
N THR A 74 13.00 -0.71 -14.71
CA THR A 74 11.69 -1.04 -14.17
C THR A 74 10.59 -0.33 -14.94
N TYR A 75 9.36 -0.70 -14.64
CA TYR A 75 8.12 -0.12 -15.16
C TYR A 75 7.27 0.39 -14.00
N ALA A 76 6.23 1.15 -14.33
CA ALA A 76 5.14 1.49 -13.44
C ALA A 76 4.01 0.49 -13.73
N SER A 77 3.76 -0.43 -12.81
CA SER A 77 2.79 -1.50 -13.01
C SER A 77 1.39 -1.15 -12.51
N ARG A 78 0.37 -1.58 -13.25
CA ARG A 78 -1.00 -1.80 -12.73
C ARG A 78 -1.39 -3.25 -12.95
N THR A 79 -1.90 -3.91 -11.92
CA THR A 79 -2.35 -5.31 -12.01
C THR A 79 -3.83 -5.39 -11.67
N LEU A 80 -4.65 -5.88 -12.60
CA LEU A 80 -6.07 -6.12 -12.38
C LEU A 80 -6.33 -7.54 -11.90
N LEU A 81 -7.22 -7.66 -10.92
CA LEU A 81 -7.64 -8.92 -10.34
C LEU A 81 -9.17 -9.02 -10.31
N PHE A 82 -9.68 -10.23 -10.49
CA PHE A 82 -11.10 -10.57 -10.36
C PHE A 82 -11.29 -11.50 -9.16
N LEU A 83 -12.28 -11.21 -8.33
CA LEU A 83 -12.74 -12.09 -7.25
C LEU A 83 -13.75 -13.07 -7.84
N GLN A 84 -13.38 -14.34 -7.86
CA GLN A 84 -14.21 -15.43 -8.36
C GLN A 84 -15.25 -15.85 -7.32
N ASP A 85 -16.28 -16.58 -7.77
CA ASP A 85 -17.35 -17.10 -6.89
C ASP A 85 -16.83 -18.09 -5.83
N ASP A 86 -15.68 -18.72 -6.08
CA ASP A 86 -14.99 -19.60 -5.12
C ASP A 86 -14.22 -18.83 -4.02
N GLY A 87 -14.25 -17.50 -4.07
CA GLY A 87 -13.59 -16.61 -3.11
C GLY A 87 -12.12 -16.28 -3.42
N THR A 88 -11.54 -16.84 -4.49
CA THR A 88 -10.13 -16.61 -4.86
C THR A 88 -9.96 -15.43 -5.82
N LEU A 89 -8.77 -14.81 -5.79
CA LEU A 89 -8.41 -13.72 -6.71
C LEU A 89 -7.66 -14.26 -7.93
N LYS A 90 -8.21 -14.00 -9.12
CA LYS A 90 -7.63 -14.33 -10.43
C LYS A 90 -6.98 -13.11 -11.06
N LEU A 91 -5.76 -13.25 -11.56
CA LEU A 91 -5.09 -12.19 -12.32
C LEU A 91 -5.71 -12.06 -13.72
N LEU A 92 -6.06 -10.83 -14.10
CA LEU A 92 -6.67 -10.53 -15.40
C LEU A 92 -5.68 -9.94 -16.40
N ALA A 93 -4.91 -8.95 -15.96
CA ALA A 93 -3.99 -8.20 -16.79
C ALA A 93 -2.92 -7.50 -15.95
N ILE A 94 -1.74 -7.29 -16.54
CA ILE A 94 -0.69 -6.42 -16.02
C ILE A 94 -0.37 -5.39 -17.09
N GLU A 95 -0.55 -4.12 -16.78
CA GLU A 95 -0.05 -3.00 -17.56
C GLU A 95 1.33 -2.60 -17.06
N LEU A 96 2.30 -2.55 -17.96
CA LEU A 96 3.65 -2.02 -17.70
C LEU A 96 3.83 -0.72 -18.46
N SER A 97 3.96 0.37 -17.71
CA SER A 97 4.03 1.73 -18.24
C SER A 97 5.44 2.30 -18.12
N LEU A 98 5.88 3.04 -19.14
CA LEU A 98 7.10 3.86 -19.14
C LEU A 98 6.74 5.33 -19.41
N PRO A 99 7.54 6.28 -18.92
CA PRO A 99 7.41 7.66 -19.38
C PRO A 99 7.72 7.76 -20.88
N HIS A 100 7.01 8.63 -21.59
CA HIS A 100 7.20 8.80 -23.03
C HIS A 100 8.65 9.21 -23.37
N PRO A 101 9.33 8.64 -24.38
CA PRO A 101 10.75 8.90 -24.65
C PRO A 101 11.08 10.40 -24.80
N ASP A 102 10.21 11.16 -25.47
CA ASP A 102 10.42 12.59 -25.75
C ASP A 102 10.14 13.54 -24.58
N GLY A 103 9.64 13.05 -23.44
CA GLY A 103 9.38 13.87 -22.26
C GLY A 103 8.15 13.41 -21.47
N ASP A 104 8.14 13.67 -20.16
CA ASP A 104 7.08 13.21 -19.27
C ASP A 104 5.71 13.84 -19.60
N GLN A 105 5.70 15.06 -20.13
CA GLN A 105 4.50 15.79 -20.52
C GLN A 105 3.70 15.12 -21.65
N PHE A 106 4.29 14.15 -22.35
CA PHE A 106 3.63 13.44 -23.45
C PHE A 106 2.89 12.17 -23.01
N GLY A 107 2.80 11.88 -21.71
CA GLY A 107 2.06 10.72 -21.19
C GLY A 107 2.92 9.48 -20.96
N ALA A 108 2.24 8.37 -20.73
CA ALA A 108 2.86 7.06 -20.63
C ALA A 108 2.83 6.31 -21.96
N VAL A 109 3.87 5.51 -22.21
CA VAL A 109 3.86 4.45 -23.22
C VAL A 109 3.69 3.13 -22.48
N SER A 110 2.54 2.49 -22.68
CA SER A 110 2.14 1.31 -21.93
C SER A 110 2.04 0.08 -22.81
N LYS A 111 2.31 -1.08 -22.22
CA LYS A 111 2.00 -2.39 -22.79
C LYS A 111 1.18 -3.20 -21.80
N VAL A 112 0.12 -3.82 -22.30
CA VAL A 112 -0.76 -4.67 -21.50
C VAL A 112 -0.47 -6.13 -21.81
N PHE A 113 -0.30 -6.92 -20.76
CA PHE A 113 -0.06 -8.35 -20.81
C PHE A 113 -1.21 -9.08 -20.11
N THR A 114 -1.70 -10.15 -20.72
CA THR A 114 -2.76 -11.00 -20.19
C THR A 114 -2.21 -12.41 -19.92
N PRO A 115 -2.88 -13.20 -19.05
CA PRO A 115 -2.45 -14.56 -18.74
C PRO A 115 -2.30 -15.45 -19.99
N SER A 116 -1.18 -16.14 -20.07
CA SER A 116 -0.92 -17.23 -21.01
C SER A 116 -0.01 -18.25 -20.34
N ASP A 117 -0.22 -19.53 -20.66
CA ASP A 117 0.60 -20.65 -20.17
C ASP A 117 1.35 -21.37 -21.31
N GLN A 118 1.29 -20.83 -22.53
CA GLN A 118 1.81 -21.47 -23.73
C GLN A 118 2.91 -20.63 -24.39
N GLY A 119 3.93 -21.31 -24.89
CA GLY A 119 4.94 -20.71 -25.78
C GLY A 119 5.68 -19.49 -25.21
N VAL A 120 5.97 -18.55 -26.10
CA VAL A 120 6.69 -17.31 -25.77
C VAL A 120 5.80 -16.37 -24.95
N GLU A 121 4.50 -16.38 -25.20
CA GLU A 121 3.50 -15.56 -24.52
C GLU A 121 3.44 -15.90 -23.02
N GLY A 122 3.51 -17.19 -22.67
CA GLY A 122 3.58 -17.60 -21.27
C GLY A 122 4.85 -17.12 -20.57
N SER A 123 6.00 -17.13 -21.26
CA SER A 123 7.24 -16.57 -20.72
C SER A 123 7.17 -15.06 -20.53
N ILE A 124 6.57 -14.34 -21.49
CA ILE A 124 6.32 -12.89 -21.39
C ILE A 124 5.39 -12.57 -20.22
N TRP A 125 4.34 -13.38 -20.01
CA TRP A 125 3.44 -13.23 -18.86
C TRP A 125 4.17 -13.41 -17.52
N GLN A 126 5.06 -14.40 -17.41
CA GLN A 126 5.89 -14.55 -16.20
C GLN A 126 6.80 -13.32 -15.98
N LEU A 127 7.39 -12.75 -17.03
CA LEU A 127 8.18 -11.53 -16.92
C LEU A 127 7.34 -10.33 -16.49
N ALA A 128 6.11 -10.19 -17.01
CA ALA A 128 5.20 -9.12 -16.59
C ALA A 128 4.87 -9.21 -15.09
N LYS A 129 4.58 -10.41 -14.59
CA LYS A 129 4.42 -10.67 -13.16
C LYS A 129 5.68 -10.35 -12.35
N ALA A 130 6.86 -10.68 -12.87
CA ALA A 130 8.13 -10.37 -12.21
C ALA A 130 8.32 -8.85 -12.05
N TYR A 131 8.04 -8.04 -13.08
CA TYR A 131 8.11 -6.58 -12.96
C TYR A 131 7.08 -6.01 -11.96
N ALA A 132 5.85 -6.51 -11.98
CA ALA A 132 4.84 -6.12 -10.99
C ALA A 132 5.27 -6.49 -9.56
N ALA A 133 5.87 -7.66 -9.37
CA ALA A 133 6.42 -8.09 -8.07
C ALA A 133 7.63 -7.25 -7.63
N VAL A 134 8.49 -6.82 -8.55
CA VAL A 134 9.60 -5.89 -8.25
C VAL A 134 9.07 -4.54 -7.78
N ASN A 135 8.04 -4.01 -8.44
CA ASN A 135 7.34 -2.79 -7.99
C ASN A 135 6.80 -2.97 -6.58
N ASP A 136 6.05 -4.05 -6.34
CA ASP A 136 5.44 -4.34 -5.05
C ASP A 136 6.48 -4.51 -3.94
N SER A 137 7.58 -5.22 -4.21
CA SER A 137 8.68 -5.42 -3.26
C SER A 137 9.33 -4.09 -2.84
N GLY A 138 9.58 -3.19 -3.80
CA GLY A 138 10.17 -1.88 -3.48
C GLY A 138 9.21 -0.98 -2.70
N VAL A 139 7.93 -0.94 -3.08
CA VAL A 139 6.90 -0.20 -2.33
C VAL A 139 6.71 -0.81 -0.94
N HIS A 140 6.67 -2.13 -0.81
CA HIS A 140 6.60 -2.83 0.46
C HIS A 140 7.74 -2.41 1.38
N GLN A 141 9.00 -2.52 0.94
CA GLN A 141 10.15 -2.23 1.78
C GLN A 141 10.20 -0.76 2.20
N LEU A 142 9.92 0.17 1.28
CA LEU A 142 10.07 1.60 1.53
C LEU A 142 8.87 2.25 2.23
N VAL A 143 7.67 1.73 1.98
CA VAL A 143 6.43 2.38 2.39
C VAL A 143 5.74 1.53 3.45
N SER A 144 5.24 0.36 3.07
CA SER A 144 4.46 -0.49 3.98
C SER A 144 5.24 -0.91 5.22
N HIS A 145 6.55 -1.13 5.06
CA HIS A 145 7.46 -1.54 6.12
C HIS A 145 8.20 -0.34 6.71
N TRP A 146 9.21 0.21 6.00
CA TRP A 146 10.06 1.27 6.58
C TRP A 146 9.30 2.53 7.01
N LEU A 147 8.46 3.10 6.14
CA LEU A 147 7.75 4.33 6.46
C LEU A 147 6.68 4.07 7.52
N ASN A 148 5.72 3.19 7.21
CA ASN A 148 4.48 3.03 7.96
C ASN A 148 4.64 2.28 9.29
N THR A 149 5.81 1.69 9.58
CA THR A 149 6.10 1.09 10.89
C THR A 149 7.33 1.74 11.54
N HIS A 150 8.52 1.60 10.97
CA HIS A 150 9.76 2.06 11.60
C HIS A 150 9.76 3.58 11.81
N THR A 151 9.54 4.33 10.74
CA THR A 151 9.76 5.79 10.72
C THR A 151 8.68 6.53 11.49
N VAL A 152 7.40 6.18 11.28
CA VAL A 152 6.29 6.89 11.93
C VAL A 152 6.16 6.58 13.42
N ILE A 153 6.69 5.44 13.90
CA ILE A 153 6.64 5.09 15.33
C ILE A 153 7.73 5.79 16.15
N GLU A 154 8.93 6.00 15.60
CA GLU A 154 10.06 6.61 16.33
C GLU A 154 9.73 7.97 17.00
N PRO A 155 8.98 8.90 16.37
CA PRO A 155 8.51 10.13 17.03
C PRO A 155 7.66 9.88 18.29
N PHE A 156 6.80 8.84 18.30
CA PHE A 156 5.99 8.51 19.47
C PHE A 156 6.86 7.96 20.62
N VAL A 157 7.91 7.20 20.30
CA VAL A 157 8.89 6.75 21.30
C VAL A 157 9.57 7.96 21.97
N ILE A 158 10.03 8.92 21.15
CA ILE A 158 10.71 10.12 21.63
C ILE A 158 9.76 10.98 22.47
N ALA A 159 8.55 11.25 21.99
CA ALA A 159 7.57 12.06 22.70
C ALA A 159 7.16 11.43 24.04
N THR A 160 6.90 10.12 24.06
CA THR A 160 6.54 9.39 25.29
C THR A 160 7.62 9.51 26.35
N ASN A 161 8.89 9.29 25.99
CA ASN A 161 10.00 9.38 26.94
C ASN A 161 10.31 10.82 27.41
N ARG A 162 9.96 11.83 26.60
CA ARG A 162 10.22 13.24 26.92
C ARG A 162 9.10 13.88 27.74
N GLN A 163 7.86 13.46 27.54
CA GLN A 163 6.68 14.13 28.10
C GLN A 163 5.96 13.31 29.16
N LEU A 164 6.11 11.98 29.19
CA LEU A 164 5.41 11.13 30.15
C LEU A 164 6.41 10.48 31.11
N SER A 165 6.28 10.78 32.40
CA SER A 165 7.04 10.14 33.47
C SER A 165 6.93 8.62 33.40
N VAL A 166 7.96 7.89 33.82
CA VAL A 166 7.94 6.41 33.94
C VAL A 166 6.81 5.90 34.87
N LEU A 167 6.26 6.77 35.72
CA LEU A 167 5.11 6.46 36.57
C LEU A 167 3.76 6.68 35.87
N HIS A 168 3.73 7.44 34.78
CA HIS A 168 2.51 7.82 34.05
C HIS A 168 1.82 6.57 33.46
N PRO A 169 0.48 6.44 33.56
CA PRO A 169 -0.22 5.26 33.07
C PRO A 169 -0.03 5.02 31.57
N ILE A 170 -0.15 6.08 30.75
CA ILE A 170 0.07 5.97 29.30
C ILE A 170 1.53 5.62 28.94
N HIS A 171 2.52 6.06 29.73
CA HIS A 171 3.90 5.61 29.53
C HIS A 171 4.01 4.10 29.70
N LYS A 172 3.44 3.56 30.78
CA LYS A 172 3.45 2.11 31.06
C LYS A 172 2.70 1.30 30.00
N LEU A 173 1.59 1.83 29.49
CA LEU A 173 0.81 1.20 28.42
C LEU A 173 1.63 1.10 27.12
N LEU A 174 2.30 2.18 26.72
CA LEU A 174 2.97 2.26 25.42
C LEU A 174 4.38 1.65 25.42
N LEU A 175 5.11 1.73 26.53
CA LEU A 175 6.53 1.35 26.63
C LEU A 175 6.86 -0.04 26.06
N PRO A 176 6.08 -1.11 26.34
CA PRO A 176 6.38 -2.44 25.79
C PRO A 176 6.36 -2.50 24.27
N HIS A 177 5.55 -1.64 23.62
CA HIS A 177 5.39 -1.58 22.17
C HIS A 177 6.51 -0.82 21.46
N PHE A 178 7.40 -0.16 22.21
CA PHE A 178 8.54 0.61 21.68
C PHE A 178 9.86 -0.14 21.79
N ARG A 179 9.84 -1.36 22.34
CA ARG A 179 11.03 -2.16 22.56
C ARG A 179 11.83 -2.30 21.26
N ASP A 180 13.10 -1.94 21.34
CA ASP A 180 14.10 -2.02 20.27
C ASP A 180 13.85 -1.14 19.02
N THR A 181 12.73 -0.44 18.88
CA THR A 181 12.42 0.42 17.72
C THR A 181 13.51 1.45 17.42
N MET A 182 13.95 2.23 18.41
CA MET A 182 15.01 3.24 18.20
C MET A 182 16.36 2.59 17.87
N ASN A 183 16.66 1.44 18.47
CA ASN A 183 17.92 0.74 18.26
C ASN A 183 18.00 0.20 16.82
N ILE A 184 16.95 -0.50 16.36
CA ILE A 184 16.92 -1.01 14.98
C ILE A 184 16.88 0.13 13.97
N ASN A 185 16.17 1.23 14.25
CA ASN A 185 16.14 2.39 13.36
C ASN A 185 17.51 3.09 13.26
N ALA A 186 18.24 3.21 14.38
CA ALA A 186 19.59 3.76 14.37
C ALA A 186 20.55 2.91 13.52
N LEU A 187 20.50 1.58 13.67
CA LEU A 187 21.26 0.65 12.84
C LEU A 187 20.85 0.75 11.36
N ALA A 188 19.55 0.79 11.08
CA ALA A 188 19.05 0.93 9.71
C ALA A 188 19.58 2.23 9.06
N ARG A 189 19.58 3.35 9.77
CA ARG A 189 20.18 4.61 9.30
C ARG A 189 21.68 4.50 9.01
N GLN A 190 22.40 3.61 9.71
CA GLN A 190 23.84 3.47 9.57
C GLN A 190 24.26 2.53 8.42
N ILE A 191 23.52 1.43 8.22
CA ILE A 191 23.96 0.35 7.30
C ILE A 191 22.95 -0.03 6.21
N LEU A 192 21.67 0.29 6.39
CA LEU A 192 20.60 -0.16 5.50
C LEU A 192 20.16 0.94 4.53
N ILE A 193 19.69 2.07 5.06
CA ILE A 193 19.05 3.16 4.31
C ILE A 193 19.97 4.38 4.08
N ASN A 194 21.25 4.30 4.49
CA ASN A 194 22.23 5.32 4.18
C ASN A 194 22.53 5.36 2.67
N GLY A 195 23.09 6.49 2.20
CA GLY A 195 23.61 6.58 0.84
C GLY A 195 24.69 5.52 0.60
N GLY A 196 24.55 4.73 -0.46
CA GLY A 196 25.37 3.55 -0.72
C GLY A 196 25.20 2.44 0.32
N GLY A 197 24.08 2.40 1.04
CA GLY A 197 23.71 1.33 1.96
C GLY A 197 23.07 0.13 1.26
N LEU A 198 22.78 -0.93 2.01
CA LEU A 198 22.28 -2.18 1.46
C LEU A 198 20.97 -2.01 0.66
N LEU A 199 20.07 -1.13 1.10
CA LEU A 199 18.80 -0.90 0.41
C LEU A 199 19.03 -0.35 -1.00
N GLU A 200 19.90 0.64 -1.16
CA GLU A 200 20.16 1.26 -2.47
C GLU A 200 20.77 0.28 -3.48
N PHE A 201 21.44 -0.76 -3.01
CA PHE A 201 22.00 -1.80 -3.88
C PHE A 201 21.02 -2.92 -4.23
N THR A 202 19.99 -3.16 -3.41
CA THR A 202 19.16 -4.36 -3.51
C THR A 202 17.72 -4.08 -3.95
N VAL A 203 17.28 -2.83 -3.88
CA VAL A 203 15.90 -2.42 -4.24
C VAL A 203 15.93 -1.49 -5.45
N PHE A 204 14.98 -1.66 -6.38
CA PHE A 204 15.03 -1.01 -7.69
C PHE A 204 15.14 0.53 -7.70
N PRO A 205 14.59 1.30 -6.71
CA PRO A 205 14.72 2.76 -6.72
C PRO A 205 16.15 3.24 -6.47
N ALA A 206 17.02 2.37 -5.96
CA ALA A 206 18.42 2.67 -5.66
C ALA A 206 18.56 3.97 -4.84
N LYS A 207 19.41 4.91 -5.26
CA LYS A 207 19.63 6.21 -4.60
C LYS A 207 18.38 7.11 -4.46
N TYR A 208 17.27 6.78 -5.11
CA TYR A 208 16.01 7.54 -5.01
C TYR A 208 15.08 7.02 -3.91
N SER A 209 15.47 5.94 -3.23
CA SER A 209 14.63 5.22 -2.27
C SER A 209 14.08 6.10 -1.13
N MET A 210 14.95 6.85 -0.44
CA MET A 210 14.52 7.66 0.71
C MET A 210 13.75 8.92 0.28
N GLU A 211 14.10 9.51 -0.86
CA GLU A 211 13.34 10.62 -1.46
C GLU A 211 11.91 10.16 -1.78
N MET A 212 11.77 9.00 -2.42
CA MET A 212 10.47 8.41 -2.77
C MET A 212 9.61 8.15 -1.53
N SER A 213 10.18 7.55 -0.47
CA SER A 213 9.48 7.34 0.80
C SER A 213 9.02 8.67 1.42
N SER A 214 9.86 9.71 1.38
CA SER A 214 9.52 11.05 1.89
C SER A 214 8.40 11.75 1.09
N ILE A 215 8.36 11.60 -0.23
CA ILE A 215 7.26 12.16 -1.04
C ILE A 215 5.94 11.47 -0.69
N ILE A 216 5.95 10.13 -0.56
CA ILE A 216 4.76 9.35 -0.23
C ILE A 216 4.22 9.70 1.17
N TYR A 217 5.11 10.03 2.11
CA TYR A 217 4.73 10.46 3.45
C TYR A 217 3.83 11.71 3.47
N LYS A 218 3.84 12.55 2.42
CA LYS A 218 2.95 13.73 2.33
C LYS A 218 1.47 13.36 2.40
N ASP A 219 1.12 12.17 1.92
CA ASP A 219 -0.25 11.65 1.90
C ASP A 219 -0.54 10.70 3.07
N TRP A 220 0.41 10.54 4.01
CA TRP A 220 0.22 9.69 5.18
C TRP A 220 -0.67 10.37 6.21
N VAL A 221 -1.70 9.63 6.67
CA VAL A 221 -2.71 10.14 7.60
C VAL A 221 -2.84 9.17 8.78
N PHE A 222 -2.57 9.64 9.99
CA PHE A 222 -2.50 8.78 11.19
C PHE A 222 -3.81 8.01 11.49
N PRO A 223 -5.01 8.64 11.51
CA PRO A 223 -6.26 7.91 11.74
C PRO A 223 -6.55 6.81 10.71
N GLU A 224 -6.04 6.95 9.49
CA GLU A 224 -6.24 5.96 8.43
C GLU A 224 -5.34 4.73 8.58
N GLN A 225 -4.43 4.72 9.56
CA GLN A 225 -3.62 3.53 9.89
C GLN A 225 -4.40 2.53 10.76
N ALA A 226 -5.57 2.91 11.29
CA ALA A 226 -6.47 1.98 11.94
C ALA A 226 -6.97 0.94 10.93
N LEU A 227 -6.84 -0.35 11.25
CA LEU A 227 -7.13 -1.42 10.30
C LEU A 227 -8.54 -1.33 9.67
N PRO A 228 -9.63 -1.10 10.43
CA PRO A 228 -10.95 -0.91 9.81
C PRO A 228 -11.01 0.27 8.83
N ALA A 229 -10.38 1.40 9.17
CA ALA A 229 -10.35 2.59 8.33
C ALA A 229 -9.54 2.36 7.04
N ASP A 230 -8.38 1.70 7.13
CA ASP A 230 -7.57 1.31 5.96
C ASP A 230 -8.35 0.38 5.00
N LEU A 231 -9.03 -0.64 5.55
CA LEU A 231 -9.81 -1.60 4.75
C LEU A 231 -10.96 -0.89 4.00
N ILE A 232 -11.66 0.03 4.66
CA ILE A 232 -12.72 0.85 4.04
C ILE A 232 -12.13 1.79 2.99
N LYS A 233 -11.03 2.49 3.31
CA LYS A 233 -10.36 3.43 2.39
C LYS A 233 -9.93 2.75 1.10
N ARG A 234 -9.37 1.55 1.19
CA ARG A 234 -9.00 0.73 0.02
C ARG A 234 -10.21 0.12 -0.68
N GLY A 235 -11.40 0.22 -0.09
CA GLY A 235 -12.64 -0.32 -0.63
C GLY A 235 -12.69 -1.85 -0.59
N VAL A 236 -11.90 -2.49 0.27
CA VAL A 236 -11.92 -3.96 0.47
C VAL A 236 -12.82 -4.39 1.63
N ALA A 237 -13.40 -3.41 2.33
CA ALA A 237 -14.45 -3.60 3.32
C ALA A 237 -15.44 -2.43 3.24
N VAL A 238 -16.62 -2.61 3.82
CA VAL A 238 -17.63 -1.56 4.04
C VAL A 238 -18.00 -1.51 5.51
N GLU A 239 -18.46 -0.35 5.98
CA GLU A 239 -19.04 -0.24 7.31
C GLU A 239 -20.25 -1.17 7.46
N ASP A 240 -20.30 -1.87 8.58
CA ASP A 240 -21.41 -2.76 8.91
C ASP A 240 -21.51 -2.88 10.43
N SER A 241 -22.45 -2.14 11.03
CA SER A 241 -22.67 -2.14 12.48
C SER A 241 -23.15 -3.49 13.02
N SER A 242 -23.62 -4.40 12.16
CA SER A 242 -24.01 -5.74 12.56
C SER A 242 -22.82 -6.73 12.60
N SER A 243 -21.69 -6.36 11.99
CA SER A 243 -20.47 -7.16 12.02
C SER A 243 -19.73 -7.00 13.35
N PRO A 244 -19.10 -8.06 13.90
CA PRO A 244 -18.38 -8.00 15.18
C PRO A 244 -17.30 -6.91 15.27
N HIS A 245 -16.68 -6.57 14.13
CA HIS A 245 -15.61 -5.57 14.06
C HIS A 245 -16.08 -4.23 13.47
N GLY A 246 -17.39 -4.05 13.27
CA GLY A 246 -17.99 -2.84 12.68
C GLY A 246 -17.77 -2.69 11.16
N VAL A 247 -17.14 -3.67 10.52
CA VAL A 247 -16.89 -3.71 9.08
C VAL A 247 -17.17 -5.08 8.50
N ARG A 248 -17.66 -5.14 7.26
CA ARG A 248 -17.81 -6.36 6.49
C ARG A 248 -16.83 -6.38 5.33
N LEU A 249 -16.01 -7.42 5.25
CA LEU A 249 -15.05 -7.59 4.17
C LEU A 249 -15.79 -7.86 2.85
N LEU A 250 -15.23 -7.38 1.74
CA LEU A 250 -15.72 -7.69 0.39
C LEU A 250 -15.04 -8.93 -0.20
N ILE A 251 -13.82 -9.23 0.27
CA ILE A 251 -13.14 -10.51 0.07
C ILE A 251 -13.27 -11.25 1.41
N GLN A 252 -14.16 -12.24 1.49
CA GLN A 252 -14.50 -12.89 2.77
C GLN A 252 -13.29 -13.61 3.38
N ASP A 253 -12.60 -14.41 2.58
CA ASP A 253 -11.36 -15.08 2.97
C ASP A 253 -10.15 -14.21 2.58
N TYR A 254 -10.00 -13.07 3.26
CA TYR A 254 -8.79 -12.24 3.18
C TYR A 254 -7.97 -12.40 4.46
N PRO A 255 -7.00 -13.34 4.52
CA PRO A 255 -6.37 -13.77 5.76
C PRO A 255 -5.79 -12.64 6.61
N TYR A 256 -5.04 -11.70 6.00
CA TYR A 256 -4.51 -10.54 6.71
C TYR A 256 -5.59 -9.69 7.39
N ALA A 257 -6.72 -9.48 6.71
CA ALA A 257 -7.80 -8.63 7.23
C ALA A 257 -8.62 -9.38 8.28
N VAL A 258 -8.92 -10.66 8.05
CA VAL A 258 -9.64 -11.53 8.99
C VAL A 258 -8.86 -11.62 10.31
N ASP A 259 -7.61 -12.07 10.26
CA ASP A 259 -6.79 -12.23 11.46
C ASP A 259 -6.46 -10.87 12.11
N GLY A 260 -6.19 -9.86 11.27
CA GLY A 260 -5.87 -8.52 11.74
C GLY A 260 -7.01 -7.88 12.53
N LEU A 261 -8.27 -8.10 12.13
CA LEU A 261 -9.45 -7.52 12.81
C LEU A 261 -9.66 -8.14 14.20
N GLU A 262 -9.32 -9.41 14.39
CA GLU A 262 -9.33 -10.06 15.70
C GLU A 262 -8.30 -9.42 16.64
N ILE A 263 -7.06 -9.29 16.17
CA ILE A 263 -5.98 -8.65 16.94
C ILE A 263 -6.32 -7.18 17.25
N TRP A 264 -6.87 -6.45 16.28
CA TRP A 264 -7.30 -5.08 16.45
C TRP A 264 -8.38 -4.95 17.54
N SER A 265 -9.42 -5.80 17.51
CA SER A 265 -10.49 -5.80 18.50
C SER A 265 -9.98 -6.15 19.91
N ALA A 266 -9.04 -7.08 20.02
CA ALA A 266 -8.40 -7.43 21.29
C ALA A 266 -7.62 -6.24 21.87
N ILE A 267 -6.78 -5.59 21.05
CA ILE A 267 -6.01 -4.39 21.47
C ILE A 267 -6.96 -3.25 21.86
N LYS A 268 -7.99 -2.99 21.05
CA LYS A 268 -8.99 -1.95 21.34
C LYS A 268 -9.67 -2.18 22.68
N SER A 269 -10.08 -3.42 22.97
CA SER A 269 -10.74 -3.78 24.23
C SER A 269 -9.80 -3.55 25.42
N TRP A 270 -8.56 -4.05 25.33
CA TRP A 270 -7.54 -3.88 26.35
C TRP A 270 -7.23 -2.41 26.65
N VAL A 271 -6.96 -1.60 25.61
CA VAL A 271 -6.64 -0.18 25.75
C VAL A 271 -7.82 0.58 26.35
N THR A 272 -9.05 0.26 25.94
CA THR A 272 -10.26 0.90 26.47
C THR A 272 -10.40 0.65 27.97
N GLU A 273 -10.27 -0.61 28.41
CA GLU A 273 -10.36 -0.97 29.83
C GLU A 273 -9.24 -0.33 30.65
N TYR A 274 -8.00 -0.39 30.15
CA TYR A 274 -6.84 0.21 30.82
C TYR A 274 -7.01 1.72 31.00
N CYS A 275 -7.36 2.46 29.95
CA CYS A 275 -7.53 3.91 30.02
C CYS A 275 -8.67 4.29 30.98
N ASN A 276 -9.77 3.53 30.98
CA ASN A 276 -10.89 3.74 31.89
C ASN A 276 -10.52 3.55 33.37
N CYS A 277 -9.42 2.86 33.71
CA CYS A 277 -8.93 2.81 35.09
C CYS A 277 -8.44 4.17 35.60
N TYR A 278 -7.79 4.97 34.74
CA TYR A 278 -7.08 6.20 35.11
C TYR A 278 -7.86 7.47 34.75
N TYR A 279 -8.57 7.47 33.61
CA TYR A 279 -9.33 8.63 33.14
C TYR A 279 -10.83 8.33 33.19
N LYS A 280 -11.57 9.05 34.03
CA LYS A 280 -13.01 8.84 34.26
C LYS A 280 -13.90 9.80 33.46
N SER A 281 -13.30 10.78 32.79
CA SER A 281 -13.98 11.78 31.99
C SER A 281 -13.02 12.40 30.98
N ASP A 282 -13.58 13.00 29.93
CA ASP A 282 -12.80 13.76 28.94
C ASP A 282 -12.04 14.93 29.59
N ASP A 283 -12.63 15.56 30.62
CA ASP A 283 -11.99 16.64 31.40
C ASP A 283 -10.72 16.15 32.13
N ALA A 284 -10.70 14.91 32.62
CA ALA A 284 -9.50 14.33 33.23
C ALA A 284 -8.37 14.14 32.20
N VAL A 285 -8.72 13.77 30.95
CA VAL A 285 -7.74 13.68 29.85
C VAL A 285 -7.21 15.05 29.46
N GLN A 286 -8.09 16.06 29.34
CA GLN A 286 -7.71 17.42 28.96
C GLN A 286 -6.82 18.12 29.99
N LYS A 287 -6.90 17.73 31.27
CA LYS A 287 -6.13 18.30 32.39
C LYS A 287 -4.84 17.55 32.69
N ASP A 288 -4.53 16.50 31.95
CA ASP A 288 -3.28 15.74 32.11
C ASP A 288 -2.11 16.51 31.49
N THR A 289 -1.18 16.96 32.32
CA THR A 289 -0.07 17.87 31.97
C THR A 289 1.30 17.23 32.11
#